data_AF-A0A0F8YEB1-F1
#
_entry.id   AF-A0A0F8YEB1-F1
#
_cell.length_a   1.000
_cell.length_b   1.000
_cell.length_c   1.000
_cell.angle_alpha   90.00
_cell.angle_beta   90.00
_cell.angle_gamma   90.00
#
_symmetry.space_group_name_H-M   'P 1'
#
loop_
_entity.id
_entity.type
_entity.pdbx_description
1 polymer ?
#
loop_
_entity_poly.entity_id
_entity_poly.type
_entity_poly.pdbx_seq_one_letter_code
_entity_poly.pdbx_strand_id
1 'polypeptide(L)'
;HYYMERADSLLSVSRVPDFEKIKTYLGIALSYATTETLHNAAIRRLNNIDLMLLLYRAEVAAGKGTMAAFKNAKRYLDNAASLKLDQAQTKMVNLKIETISNLIAALKAKKSKGTKNPAKKK
;
A
#
# COMPACT_ATOMS: atom_id res chain seq x y z
N HIS A 1 -14.02 26.74 -2.93
CA HIS A 1 -13.83 25.43 -3.58
C HIS A 1 -13.02 25.49 -4.87
N TYR A 2 -13.17 26.52 -5.72
CA TYR A 2 -12.40 26.69 -6.98
C TYR A 2 -10.88 26.48 -6.87
N TYR A 3 -10.22 27.09 -5.87
CA TYR A 3 -8.76 26.97 -5.72
C TYR A 3 -8.30 25.61 -5.19
N MET A 4 -9.16 24.85 -4.48
CA MET A 4 -8.85 23.49 -4.05
C MET A 4 -8.95 22.50 -5.21
N GLU A 5 -10.02 22.58 -6.00
CA GLU A 5 -10.16 21.77 -7.22
C GLU A 5 -9.04 22.07 -8.24
N ARG A 6 -8.63 23.35 -8.33
CA ARG A 6 -7.49 23.74 -9.16
C ARG A 6 -6.16 23.22 -8.61
N ALA A 7 -5.96 23.21 -7.29
CA ALA A 7 -4.79 22.59 -6.68
C ALA A 7 -4.76 21.05 -6.90
N ASP A 8 -5.90 20.38 -6.77
CA ASP A 8 -6.04 18.93 -7.00
C ASP A 8 -5.81 18.57 -8.48
N SER A 9 -6.25 19.42 -9.42
CA SER A 9 -5.99 19.25 -10.86
C SER A 9 -4.52 19.41 -11.25
N LEU A 10 -3.74 20.18 -10.48
CA LEU A 10 -2.29 20.31 -10.70
C LEU A 10 -1.52 19.07 -10.21
N LEU A 11 -2.10 18.29 -9.29
CA LEU A 11 -1.54 17.01 -8.86
C LEU A 11 -1.80 15.89 -9.88
N SER A 12 -2.84 15.98 -10.69
CA SER A 12 -3.31 14.87 -11.54
C SER A 12 -2.54 14.67 -12.84
N VAL A 13 -1.78 15.66 -13.33
CA VAL A 13 -1.24 15.62 -14.72
C VAL A 13 0.29 15.48 -14.81
N SER A 14 1.09 15.78 -13.77
CA SER A 14 2.56 15.93 -13.98
C SER A 14 3.51 15.44 -12.87
N ARG A 15 3.05 14.73 -11.83
CA ARG A 15 3.93 14.36 -10.70
C ARG A 15 4.05 12.86 -10.40
N VAL A 16 3.25 12.02 -11.03
CA VAL A 16 3.31 10.56 -10.83
C VAL A 16 3.94 9.92 -12.07
N PRO A 17 4.99 9.10 -11.92
CA PRO A 17 5.52 8.32 -13.03
C PRO A 17 4.42 7.48 -13.69
N ASP A 18 4.44 7.39 -15.02
CA ASP A 18 3.56 6.49 -15.78
C ASP A 18 4.02 5.04 -15.54
N PHE A 19 3.64 4.48 -14.39
CA PHE A 19 4.08 3.17 -13.95
C PHE A 19 3.61 2.06 -14.89
N GLU A 20 2.50 2.26 -15.62
CA GLU A 20 2.05 1.29 -16.62
C GLU A 20 3.02 1.27 -17.80
N LYS A 21 3.36 2.42 -18.39
CA LYS A 21 4.38 2.45 -19.46
C LYS A 21 5.74 1.94 -18.99
N ILE A 22 6.15 2.28 -17.77
CA ILE A 22 7.42 1.79 -17.22
C ILE A 22 7.38 0.26 -17.10
N LYS A 23 6.29 -0.33 -16.60
CA LYS A 23 6.13 -1.79 -16.54
C LYS A 23 6.13 -2.42 -17.93
N THR A 24 5.50 -1.79 -18.93
CA THR A 24 5.57 -2.24 -20.33
C THR A 24 7.00 -2.31 -20.83
N TYR A 25 7.78 -1.24 -20.68
CA TYR A 25 9.19 -1.23 -21.11
C TYR A 25 10.07 -2.22 -20.33
N LEU A 26 9.80 -2.43 -19.05
CA LEU A 26 10.51 -3.44 -18.26
C LEU A 26 10.14 -4.86 -18.69
N GLY A 27 8.89 -5.11 -19.08
CA GLY A 27 8.48 -6.38 -19.69
C GLY A 27 9.20 -6.65 -21.01
N ILE A 28 9.33 -5.62 -21.85
CA ILE A 28 10.14 -5.70 -23.08
C ILE A 28 11.62 -5.96 -22.74
N ALA A 29 12.20 -5.21 -21.78
CA ALA A 29 13.58 -5.43 -21.36
C ALA A 29 13.80 -6.87 -20.84
N LEU A 30 12.81 -7.44 -20.15
CA LEU A 30 12.84 -8.82 -19.68
C LEU A 30 12.87 -9.82 -20.85
N SER A 31 12.10 -9.59 -21.92
CA SER A 31 12.10 -10.47 -23.10
C SER A 31 13.40 -10.43 -23.89
N TYR A 32 14.17 -9.35 -23.78
CA TYR A 32 15.48 -9.20 -24.42
C TYR A 32 16.66 -9.44 -23.46
N ALA A 33 16.40 -9.84 -22.21
CA ALA A 33 17.45 -10.06 -21.24
C ALA A 33 18.25 -11.34 -21.55
N THR A 34 19.45 -11.19 -22.12
CA THR A 34 20.32 -12.31 -22.50
C THR A 34 21.17 -12.86 -21.35
N THR A 35 21.14 -12.21 -20.18
CA THR A 35 21.89 -12.64 -18.99
C THR A 35 21.00 -12.64 -17.75
N GLU A 36 21.30 -13.52 -16.80
CA GLU A 36 20.60 -13.56 -15.51
C GLU A 36 20.70 -12.22 -14.76
N THR A 37 21.81 -11.49 -14.90
CA THR A 37 21.99 -10.18 -14.29
C THR A 37 20.97 -9.16 -14.81
N LEU A 38 20.79 -9.09 -16.13
CA LEU A 38 19.81 -8.20 -16.77
C LEU A 38 18.38 -8.62 -16.42
N HIS A 39 18.09 -9.93 -16.46
CA HIS A 39 16.79 -10.47 -16.09
C HIS A 39 16.44 -10.11 -14.64
N ASN A 40 17.35 -10.37 -13.70
CA ASN A 40 17.16 -10.06 -12.29
C ASN A 40 17.05 -8.54 -12.04
N ALA A 41 17.74 -7.70 -12.80
CA ALA A 41 17.61 -6.25 -12.69
C ALA A 41 16.22 -5.75 -13.11
N ALA A 42 15.68 -6.27 -14.22
CA ALA A 42 14.34 -5.95 -14.69
C ALA A 42 13.26 -6.41 -13.68
N ILE A 43 13.37 -7.65 -13.17
CA ILE A 43 12.45 -8.17 -12.14
C ILE A 43 12.51 -7.35 -10.85
N ARG A 44 13.71 -7.00 -10.36
CA ARG A 44 13.85 -6.13 -9.18
C ARG A 44 13.17 -4.78 -9.40
N ARG A 45 13.29 -4.21 -10.60
CA ARG A 45 12.66 -2.92 -10.91
C ARG A 45 11.14 -3.02 -10.96
N LEU A 46 10.59 -4.09 -11.54
CA LEU A 46 9.15 -4.38 -11.52
C LEU A 46 8.63 -4.51 -10.08
N ASN A 47 9.28 -5.33 -9.25
CA ASN A 47 8.90 -5.51 -7.85
C ASN A 47 8.96 -4.20 -7.06
N ASN A 48 9.96 -3.35 -7.30
CA ASN A 48 10.05 -2.06 -6.63
C ASN A 48 8.90 -1.12 -6.99
N ILE A 49 8.44 -1.14 -8.26
CA ILE A 49 7.28 -0.36 -8.69
C ILE A 49 6.01 -0.88 -8.03
N ASP A 50 5.80 -2.20 -8.03
CA ASP A 50 4.64 -2.81 -7.39
C ASP A 50 4.63 -2.56 -5.88
N LEU A 51 5.80 -2.65 -5.23
CA LEU A 51 5.97 -2.31 -3.82
C LEU A 51 5.53 -0.87 -3.55
N MET A 52 6.03 0.11 -4.32
CA MET A 52 5.65 1.52 -4.16
C MET A 52 4.13 1.73 -4.30
N LEU A 53 3.51 1.12 -5.31
CA LEU A 53 2.08 1.25 -5.55
C LEU A 53 1.25 0.63 -4.42
N LEU A 54 1.65 -0.55 -3.94
CA LEU A 54 0.97 -1.25 -2.86
C LEU A 54 1.10 -0.49 -1.53
N LEU A 55 2.28 0.06 -1.23
CA LEU A 55 2.49 0.91 -0.05
C LEU A 55 1.63 2.16 -0.09
N TYR A 56 1.59 2.87 -1.22
CA TYR A 56 0.73 4.03 -1.39
C TYR A 56 -0.75 3.69 -1.18
N ARG A 57 -1.23 2.62 -1.80
CA ARG A 57 -2.62 2.14 -1.63
C ARG A 57 -2.93 1.76 -0.18
N ALA A 58 -1.96 1.15 0.51
CA ALA A 58 -2.10 0.81 1.92
C ALA A 58 -2.24 2.07 2.79
N GLU A 59 -1.42 3.09 2.54
CA GLU A 59 -1.45 4.36 3.27
C GLU A 59 -2.75 5.13 3.02
N VAL A 60 -3.17 5.26 1.76
CA VAL A 60 -4.46 5.88 1.40
C VAL A 60 -5.64 5.14 2.04
N ALA A 61 -5.60 3.81 2.07
CA ALA A 61 -6.63 3.02 2.74
C ALA A 61 -6.60 3.24 4.27
N ALA A 62 -5.42 3.17 4.89
CA ALA A 62 -5.27 3.36 6.34
C ALA A 62 -5.72 4.76 6.80
N GLY A 63 -5.46 5.79 6.00
CA GLY A 63 -5.88 7.18 6.28
C GLY A 63 -7.39 7.36 6.47
N LYS A 64 -8.22 6.45 5.94
CA LYS A 64 -9.68 6.49 6.16
C LYS A 64 -10.11 6.11 7.58
N GLY A 65 -9.24 5.46 8.38
CA GLY A 65 -9.48 5.21 9.81
C GLY A 65 -10.60 4.22 10.16
N THR A 66 -11.22 3.55 9.19
CA THR A 66 -12.30 2.58 9.44
C THR A 66 -11.79 1.14 9.46
N MET A 67 -12.54 0.25 10.13
CA MET A 67 -12.24 -1.20 10.16
C MET A 67 -12.09 -1.80 8.76
N ALA A 68 -13.00 -1.46 7.84
CA ALA A 68 -12.94 -1.95 6.46
C ALA A 68 -11.70 -1.42 5.74
N ALA A 69 -11.35 -0.15 5.95
CA ALA A 69 -10.21 0.45 5.32
C ALA A 69 -8.87 -0.10 5.85
N PHE A 70 -8.75 -0.37 7.15
CA PHE A 70 -7.57 -1.05 7.70
C PHE A 70 -7.43 -2.49 7.20
N LYS A 71 -8.53 -3.23 7.02
CA LYS A 71 -8.47 -4.55 6.37
C LYS A 71 -7.96 -4.46 4.93
N ASN A 72 -8.41 -3.46 4.17
CA ASN A 72 -7.90 -3.21 2.82
C ASN A 72 -6.41 -2.83 2.84
N ALA A 73 -6.00 -1.96 3.76
CA ALA A 73 -4.59 -1.58 3.94
C ALA A 73 -3.71 -2.81 4.22
N LYS A 74 -4.16 -3.69 5.14
CA LYS A 74 -3.46 -4.94 5.43
C LYS A 74 -3.34 -5.82 4.18
N ARG A 75 -4.41 -5.98 3.40
CA ARG A 75 -4.39 -6.77 2.16
C ARG A 75 -3.36 -6.24 1.16
N TYR A 76 -3.25 -4.92 0.98
CA TYR A 76 -2.22 -4.34 0.11
C TYR A 76 -0.81 -4.62 0.62
N LEU A 77 -0.58 -4.56 1.94
CA LEU A 77 0.72 -4.89 2.54
C LEU A 77 1.04 -6.38 2.46
N ASP A 78 0.05 -7.27 2.63
CA ASP A 78 0.23 -8.71 2.47
C ASP A 78 0.61 -9.04 1.01
N ASN A 79 -0.02 -8.39 0.02
CA ASN A 79 0.40 -8.49 -1.37
C ASN A 79 1.83 -7.97 -1.56
N ALA A 80 2.23 -6.88 -0.90
CA ALA A 80 3.59 -6.36 -0.99
C ALA A 80 4.62 -7.35 -0.40
N ALA A 81 4.27 -8.05 0.68
CA ALA A 81 5.11 -9.06 1.30
C ALA A 81 5.33 -10.30 0.42
N SER A 82 4.43 -10.56 -0.55
CA SER A 82 4.60 -11.64 -1.54
C SER A 82 5.58 -11.32 -2.67
N LEU A 83 6.05 -10.07 -2.79
CA LEU A 83 7.05 -9.68 -3.77
C LEU A 83 8.44 -10.23 -3.38
N LYS A 84 9.32 -10.43 -4.36
CA LYS A 84 10.73 -10.72 -4.09
C LYS A 84 11.44 -9.44 -3.68
N LEU A 85 11.47 -9.19 -2.37
CA LEU A 85 12.02 -8.00 -1.72
C LEU A 85 13.42 -8.25 -1.16
N ASP A 86 14.19 -7.18 -0.98
CA ASP A 86 15.40 -7.25 -0.17
C ASP A 86 15.08 -7.29 1.34
N GLN A 87 16.10 -7.51 2.17
CA GLN A 87 15.93 -7.64 3.62
C GLN A 87 15.39 -6.36 4.27
N ALA A 88 15.79 -5.18 3.80
CA ALA A 88 15.36 -3.90 4.37
C ALA A 88 13.88 -3.64 4.01
N GLN A 89 13.51 -3.85 2.76
CA GLN A 89 12.15 -3.77 2.26
C GLN A 89 11.23 -4.75 2.99
N THR A 90 11.66 -6.00 3.17
CA THR A 90 10.90 -7.03 3.90
C THR A 90 10.61 -6.59 5.34
N LYS A 91 11.63 -6.10 6.06
CA LYS A 91 11.47 -5.57 7.43
C LYS A 91 10.48 -4.41 7.48
N MET A 92 10.59 -3.46 6.55
CA MET A 92 9.69 -2.31 6.46
C MET A 92 8.24 -2.74 6.24
N VAL A 93 7.99 -3.66 5.30
CA VAL A 93 6.63 -4.16 5.01
C VAL A 93 6.05 -4.87 6.22
N ASN A 94 6.82 -5.74 6.88
CA ASN A 94 6.37 -6.46 8.07
C ASN A 94 6.00 -5.52 9.23
N LEU A 95 6.81 -4.48 9.48
CA LEU A 95 6.50 -3.47 10.50
C LEU A 95 5.19 -2.72 10.20
N LYS A 96 4.95 -2.39 8.91
CA LYS A 96 3.68 -1.77 8.49
C LYS A 96 2.50 -2.74 8.69
N ILE A 97 2.64 -4.04 8.38
CA ILE A 97 1.60 -5.06 8.60
C ILE A 97 1.26 -5.16 10.08
N GLU A 98 2.26 -5.20 10.95
CA GLU A 98 2.08 -5.25 12.40
C GLU A 98 1.34 -4.00 12.89
N THR A 99 1.76 -2.82 12.45
CA THR A 99 1.11 -1.54 12.79
C THR A 99 -0.38 -1.55 12.44
N ILE A 100 -0.74 -1.96 11.21
CA ILE A 100 -2.14 -2.04 10.78
C ILE A 100 -2.91 -3.10 11.59
N SER A 101 -2.28 -4.23 11.91
CA SER A 101 -2.90 -5.29 12.72
C SER A 101 -3.23 -4.81 14.14
N ASN A 102 -2.34 -4.02 14.74
CA ASN A 102 -2.56 -3.39 16.04
C ASN A 102 -3.71 -2.36 16.00
N LEU A 103 -3.81 -1.55 14.94
CA LEU A 103 -4.93 -0.63 14.75
C LEU A 103 -6.28 -1.36 14.62
N ILE A 104 -6.30 -2.48 13.90
CA ILE A 104 -7.49 -3.34 13.80
C ILE A 104 -7.87 -3.88 15.19
N ALA A 105 -6.91 -4.39 15.96
CA ALA A 105 -7.16 -4.90 17.31
C ALA A 105 -7.70 -3.81 18.24
N ALA A 106 -7.10 -2.63 18.23
CA ALA A 106 -7.53 -1.48 19.03
C ALA A 106 -8.97 -1.06 18.70
N LEU A 107 -9.34 -1.01 17.41
CA LEU A 107 -10.71 -0.70 17.00
C LEU A 107 -11.71 -1.77 17.44
N LYS A 108 -11.34 -3.07 17.37
CA LYS A 108 -12.20 -4.15 17.88
C LYS A 108 -12.44 -3.99 19.39
N ALA A 109 -11.40 -3.70 20.16
CA ALA A 109 -11.50 -3.48 21.59
C ALA A 109 -12.32 -2.23 21.96
N LYS A 110 -12.22 -1.14 21.19
CA LYS A 110 -13.07 0.05 21.38
C LYS A 110 -14.55 -0.27 21.13
N LYS A 111 -14.87 -1.02 20.07
CA LYS A 111 -16.25 -1.44 19.77
C LYS A 111 -16.85 -2.32 20.87
N SER A 112 -16.07 -3.23 21.46
CA SER A 112 -16.56 -4.11 22.54
C SER A 112 -16.73 -3.40 23.89
N LYS A 113 -16.02 -2.30 24.14
CA LYS A 113 -16.21 -1.45 25.32
C LYS A 113 -17.38 -0.47 25.17
N GLY A 114 -17.67 0.00 23.97
CA GLY A 114 -18.80 0.91 23.68
C GLY A 114 -20.19 0.26 23.82
N THR A 115 -20.30 -1.07 23.71
CA THR A 115 -21.55 -1.82 23.91
C THR A 115 -21.82 -2.21 25.38
N LYS A 116 -20.93 -1.87 26.33
CA LYS A 116 -21.10 -2.17 27.77
C LYS A 116 -21.47 -0.96 28.63
N ASN A 117 -22.22 0.01 28.10
CA ASN A 117 -22.88 1.00 28.97
C ASN A 117 -24.30 0.50 29.27
N PRO A 118 -24.59 -0.02 30.48
CA PRO A 118 -25.91 -0.51 30.81
C PRO A 118 -26.87 0.68 30.88
N ALA A 119 -28.04 0.52 30.26
CA ALA A 119 -29.18 1.36 30.50
C ALA A 119 -29.36 1.56 32.01
N LYS A 120 -29.14 2.79 32.49
CA LYS A 120 -29.55 3.20 33.82
C LYS A 120 -31.08 3.12 33.85
N LYS A 121 -31.59 2.11 34.56
CA LYS A 121 -32.98 2.06 35.03
C LYS A 121 -33.32 3.36 35.75
N LYS A 122 -34.42 4.00 35.34
CA LYS A 122 -35.33 4.73 36.23
C LYS A 122 -36.75 4.42 35.78
#